data_AF-F3FUY9-F1
#
_entry.id   AF-F3FUY9-F1
#
_cell.length_a   1.000
_cell.length_b   1.000
_cell.length_c   1.000
_cell.angle_alpha   90.00
_cell.angle_beta   90.00
_cell.angle_gamma   90.00
#
_symmetry.space_group_name_H-M   'P 1'
#
loop_
_entity.id
_entity.type
_entity.pdbx_description
1 polymer ?
#
loop_
_entity_poly.entity_id
_entity_poly.type
_entity_poly.pdbx_seq_one_letter_code
_entity_poly.pdbx_strand_id
1 'polypeptide(L)'
;HGWRYDANGQVVHIPSVDARQGAAKSPDYRYRQRHFAVCEQDGLVWVYTGTRDARETPIFRLPAYGERPWQSYFMINTFDADVGSLVQNFLDVPHTVFVHEGIFRSSSGRAMEATLSCKAQSIEVVYHDEVDEIGMMQWLTNPDAEPLVHTDRFL
;
A
#
# COMPACT_ATOMS: atom_id res chain seq x y z
N HIS A 1 0.64 27.08 23.09
CA HIS A 1 0.49 28.55 23.09
C HIS A 1 0.12 29.14 21.71
N GLY A 2 -0.58 28.42 20.82
CA GLY A 2 -1.10 28.99 19.56
C GLY A 2 -0.07 29.39 18.49
N TRP A 3 1.14 28.82 18.52
CA TRP A 3 2.11 29.00 17.45
C TRP A 3 1.56 28.42 16.15
N ARG A 4 1.72 29.13 15.03
CA ARG A 4 1.26 28.67 13.71
C ARG A 4 2.47 28.31 12.86
N TYR A 5 2.32 27.26 12.06
CA TYR A 5 3.34 26.73 11.17
C TYR A 5 2.83 26.75 9.73
N ASP A 6 3.72 26.96 8.77
CA ASP A 6 3.41 26.70 7.38
C ASP A 6 3.61 25.22 7.01
N ALA A 7 3.33 24.87 5.75
CA ALA A 7 3.48 23.52 5.22
C ALA A 7 4.92 22.99 5.24
N ASN A 8 5.93 23.87 5.35
CA ASN A 8 7.34 23.49 5.44
C ASN A 8 7.80 23.32 6.90
N GLY A 9 6.86 23.38 7.85
CA GLY A 9 7.10 23.29 9.28
C GLY A 9 7.72 24.55 9.88
N GLN A 10 7.81 25.67 9.14
CA GLN A 10 8.37 26.91 9.68
C GLN A 10 7.34 27.63 10.54
N VAL A 11 7.75 28.13 11.71
CA VAL A 11 6.89 29.01 12.50
C VAL A 11 6.63 30.31 11.74
N VAL A 12 5.36 30.62 11.53
CA VAL A 12 4.92 31.85 10.83
C VAL A 12 4.25 32.85 11.77
N HIS A 13 3.86 32.42 12.97
CA HIS A 13 3.22 33.30 13.94
C HIS A 13 3.41 32.79 15.37
N ILE A 14 3.79 33.69 16.28
CA ILE A 14 3.91 33.45 17.71
C ILE A 14 3.03 34.47 18.42
N PRO A 15 1.90 34.07 19.05
CA PRO A 15 0.94 35.03 19.63
C PRO A 15 1.51 35.94 20.71
N SER A 16 2.58 35.52 21.40
CA SER A 16 3.22 36.29 22.47
C SER A 16 4.33 37.23 21.98
N VAL A 17 4.64 37.23 20.68
CA VAL A 17 5.67 38.10 20.09
C VAL A 17 4.96 39.13 19.23
N ASP A 18 5.21 40.41 19.51
CA ASP A 18 4.61 41.52 18.78
C ASP A 18 5.07 41.48 17.30
N ALA A 19 4.12 41.54 16.36
CA ALA A 19 4.37 41.42 14.93
C ALA A 19 5.30 42.54 14.40
N ARG A 20 5.41 43.66 15.12
CA ARG A 20 6.33 44.77 14.81
C ARG A 20 7.79 44.52 15.21
N GLN A 21 8.04 43.51 16.04
CA GLN A 21 9.38 43.09 16.50
C GLN A 21 9.82 41.76 15.88
N GLY A 22 9.00 41.16 15.00
CA GLY A 22 9.31 39.92 14.31
C GLY A 22 10.49 40.11 13.36
N ALA A 23 11.68 39.70 13.79
CA ALA A 23 12.89 39.72 12.97
C ALA A 23 12.62 39.13 11.58
N ALA A 24 13.17 39.77 10.55
CA ALA A 24 13.17 39.26 9.19
C ALA A 24 13.56 37.77 9.21
N LYS A 25 12.81 36.93 8.48
CA LYS A 25 13.05 35.49 8.36
C LYS A 25 14.42 35.26 7.70
N SER A 26 15.47 35.30 8.52
CA SER A 26 16.83 34.97 8.13
C SER A 26 16.89 33.52 7.64
N PRO A 27 17.82 33.16 6.74
CA PRO A 27 18.14 31.77 6.40
C PRO A 27 18.35 30.87 7.63
N ASP A 28 18.80 31.45 8.75
CA ASP A 28 19.01 30.79 10.05
C ASP A 28 17.77 30.78 10.97
N TYR A 29 16.56 30.76 10.39
CA TYR A 29 15.33 30.75 11.19
C TYR A 29 15.17 29.41 11.95
N ARG A 30 15.62 29.43 13.21
CA ARG A 30 15.72 28.26 14.11
C ARG A 30 14.39 27.61 14.51
N TYR A 31 13.26 28.28 14.34
CA TYR A 31 11.96 27.78 14.78
C TYR A 31 11.26 27.00 13.66
N ARG A 32 11.66 25.74 13.49
CA ARG A 32 11.11 24.83 12.47
C ARG A 32 10.87 23.44 13.05
N GLN A 33 9.72 22.87 12.74
CA GLN A 33 9.40 21.47 13.04
C GLN A 33 9.81 20.54 11.90
N ARG A 34 9.96 19.26 12.21
CA ARG A 34 10.12 18.24 11.15
C ARG A 34 8.89 18.28 10.25
N HIS A 35 9.13 18.23 8.95
CA HIS A 35 8.11 18.12 7.91
C HIS A 35 8.54 17.00 6.96
N PHE A 36 7.60 16.46 6.20
CA PHE A 36 7.82 15.39 5.24
C PHE A 36 7.31 15.83 3.87
N ALA A 37 7.93 15.32 2.82
CA ALA A 37 7.34 15.44 1.48
C ALA A 37 6.09 14.56 1.43
N VAL A 38 4.99 15.14 0.96
CA VAL A 38 3.69 14.48 0.86
C VAL A 38 3.14 14.66 -0.54
N CYS A 39 2.51 13.62 -1.08
CA CYS A 39 1.84 13.67 -2.37
C CYS A 39 0.53 12.88 -2.30
N GLU A 40 -0.56 13.49 -2.76
CA GLU A 40 -1.81 12.79 -2.97
C GLU A 40 -1.81 12.20 -4.38
N GLN A 41 -1.96 10.87 -4.47
CA GLN A 41 -1.97 10.15 -5.74
C GLN A 41 -2.82 8.89 -5.61
N ASP A 42 -3.66 8.65 -6.62
CA ASP A 42 -4.49 7.46 -6.76
C ASP A 42 -5.36 7.19 -5.51
N GLY A 43 -5.94 8.25 -4.93
CA GLY A 43 -6.81 8.16 -3.75
C GLY A 43 -6.10 7.95 -2.43
N LEU A 44 -4.76 7.95 -2.41
CA LEU A 44 -3.94 7.79 -1.21
C LEU A 44 -3.06 9.01 -0.96
N VAL A 45 -2.71 9.21 0.31
CA VAL A 45 -1.72 10.21 0.74
C VAL A 45 -0.39 9.50 0.99
N TRP A 46 0.58 9.75 0.13
CA TRP A 46 1.93 9.20 0.21
C TRP A 46 2.82 10.12 1.04
N VAL A 47 3.49 9.56 2.05
CA VAL A 47 4.43 10.28 2.92
C VAL A 47 5.83 9.71 2.75
N TYR A 48 6.77 10.53 2.30
CA TYR A 48 8.16 10.11 2.13
C TYR A 48 8.94 10.32 3.44
N THR A 49 9.41 9.22 4.04
CA THR A 49 10.13 9.21 5.33
C THR A 49 11.65 9.09 5.17
N GLY A 50 12.16 8.98 3.94
CA GLY A 50 13.59 8.87 3.65
C GLY A 50 14.37 10.17 3.85
N THR A 51 15.69 10.08 3.70
CA THR A 51 16.63 11.21 3.92
C THR A 51 17.13 11.87 2.63
N ARG A 52 16.91 11.25 1.47
CA ARG A 52 17.27 11.79 0.14
C ARG A 52 16.19 12.72 -0.40
N ASP A 53 16.41 13.32 -1.57
CA ASP A 53 15.37 14.09 -2.26
C ASP A 53 14.16 13.19 -2.59
N ALA A 54 12.99 13.55 -2.08
CA ALA A 54 11.76 12.80 -2.33
C ALA A 54 11.40 12.73 -3.83
N ARG A 55 11.85 13.71 -4.63
CA ARG A 55 11.62 13.74 -6.08
C ARG A 55 12.36 12.63 -6.84
N GLU A 56 13.40 12.06 -6.23
CA GLU A 56 14.15 10.93 -6.80
C GLU A 56 13.47 9.59 -6.52
N THR A 57 12.46 9.56 -5.64
CA THR A 57 11.73 8.35 -5.29
C THR A 57 10.38 8.35 -6.02
N PRO A 58 10.17 7.50 -7.04
CA PRO A 58 8.90 7.43 -7.73
C PRO A 58 7.81 6.93 -6.78
N ILE A 59 6.63 7.53 -6.87
CA ILE A 59 5.45 7.11 -6.11
C ILE A 59 4.78 5.97 -6.87
N PHE A 60 4.42 4.92 -6.14
CA PHE A 60 3.71 3.79 -6.71
C PHE A 60 2.37 4.23 -7.33
N ARG A 61 2.09 3.74 -8.53
CA ARG A 61 0.85 3.99 -9.28
C ARG A 61 -0.08 2.81 -9.13
N LEU A 62 -1.26 3.00 -8.54
CA LEU A 62 -2.22 1.91 -8.38
C LEU A 62 -2.74 1.46 -9.77
N PRO A 63 -2.62 0.17 -10.11
CA PRO A 63 -3.12 -0.35 -11.38
C PRO A 63 -4.62 -0.09 -11.54
N ALA A 64 -5.02 0.37 -12.73
CA ALA A 64 -6.41 0.62 -13.10
C ALA A 64 -7.17 1.62 -12.20
N TYR A 65 -6.49 2.39 -11.35
CA TYR A 65 -7.16 3.36 -10.49
C TYR A 65 -7.81 4.47 -11.33
N GLY A 66 -9.13 4.62 -11.19
CA GLY A 66 -9.92 5.59 -11.96
C GLY A 66 -10.16 5.21 -13.43
N GLU A 67 -9.75 4.01 -13.84
CA GLU A 67 -9.97 3.50 -15.20
C GLU A 67 -11.27 2.70 -15.28
N ARG A 68 -12.14 2.99 -16.24
CA ARG A 68 -13.33 2.16 -16.50
C ARG A 68 -12.94 0.85 -17.20
N PRO A 69 -13.62 -0.27 -16.94
CA PRO A 69 -14.79 -0.44 -16.07
C PRO A 69 -14.44 -0.73 -14.60
N TRP A 70 -13.18 -0.58 -14.21
CA TRP A 70 -12.70 -0.95 -12.89
C TRP A 70 -13.18 0.02 -11.81
N GLN A 71 -13.38 -0.52 -10.61
CA GLN A 71 -13.72 0.24 -9.41
C GLN A 71 -12.68 -0.06 -8.33
N SER A 72 -12.09 0.99 -7.77
CA SER A 72 -11.17 0.90 -6.64
C SER A 72 -11.89 1.18 -5.34
N TYR A 73 -11.52 0.47 -4.28
CA TYR A 73 -11.92 0.75 -2.90
C TYR A 73 -10.75 0.46 -1.96
N PHE A 74 -10.74 1.07 -0.78
CA PHE A 74 -9.69 0.89 0.21
C PHE A 74 -10.26 0.28 1.49
N MET A 75 -9.52 -0.65 2.06
CA MET A 75 -9.80 -1.22 3.38
C MET A 75 -8.65 -0.88 4.30
N ILE A 76 -8.97 -0.35 5.49
CA ILE A 76 -7.97 -0.01 6.50
C ILE A 76 -8.19 -0.91 7.69
N ASN A 77 -7.18 -1.72 8.01
CA ASN A 77 -7.17 -2.62 9.16
C ASN A 77 -5.91 -2.39 9.99
N THR A 78 -6.00 -2.69 11.29
CA THR A 78 -4.85 -2.67 12.20
C THR A 78 -4.52 -4.09 12.60
N PHE A 79 -3.25 -4.47 12.43
CA PHE A 79 -2.73 -5.77 12.81
C PHE A 79 -1.69 -5.59 13.91
N ASP A 80 -1.69 -6.50 14.88
CA ASP A 80 -0.62 -6.61 15.87
C ASP A 80 0.51 -7.51 15.30
N ALA A 81 1.14 -7.03 14.23
CA ALA A 81 2.21 -7.72 13.51
C ALA A 81 3.12 -6.71 12.79
N ASP A 82 4.36 -7.12 12.50
CA ASP A 82 5.25 -6.32 11.67
C ASP A 82 4.93 -6.45 10.17
N VAL A 83 5.38 -5.48 9.38
CA VAL A 83 5.13 -5.44 7.92
C VAL A 83 5.70 -6.67 7.21
N GLY A 84 6.85 -7.18 7.64
CA GLY A 84 7.47 -8.36 7.03
C GLY A 84 6.61 -9.61 7.22
N SER A 85 6.07 -9.81 8.42
CA SER A 85 5.13 -10.90 8.70
C SER A 85 3.84 -10.78 7.88
N LEU A 86 3.29 -9.57 7.73
CA LEU A 86 2.12 -9.35 6.88
C LEU A 86 2.41 -9.64 5.41
N VAL A 87 3.55 -9.19 4.89
CA VAL A 87 3.96 -9.48 3.50
C VAL A 87 4.13 -10.98 3.29
N GLN A 88 4.74 -11.70 4.23
CA GLN A 88 4.85 -13.17 4.16
C GLN A 88 3.48 -13.85 4.15
N ASN A 89 2.55 -13.39 5.00
CA ASN A 89 1.19 -13.93 5.02
C ASN A 89 0.46 -13.70 3.68
N PHE A 90 0.58 -12.51 3.08
CA PHE A 90 0.00 -12.23 1.77
C PHE A 90 0.65 -13.05 0.64
N LEU A 91 1.91 -13.48 0.80
CA LEU A 91 2.62 -14.36 -0.15
C LEU A 91 2.27 -15.85 0.02
N ASP A 92 1.74 -16.26 1.16
CA ASP A 92 1.47 -17.66 1.49
C ASP A 92 0.08 -18.10 1.03
N VAL A 93 -0.19 -18.14 -0.28
CA VAL A 93 -1.49 -18.63 -0.81
C VAL A 93 -1.96 -19.97 -0.21
N PRO A 94 -1.08 -20.95 0.10
CA PRO A 94 -1.47 -22.16 0.82
C PRO A 94 -2.17 -21.96 2.17
N HIS A 95 -1.95 -20.85 2.90
CA HIS A 95 -2.63 -20.61 4.18
C HIS A 95 -4.16 -20.54 4.02
N THR A 96 -4.65 -20.19 2.84
CA THR A 96 -6.09 -20.11 2.55
C THR A 96 -6.81 -21.44 2.73
N VAL A 97 -6.09 -22.56 2.54
CA VAL A 97 -6.62 -23.92 2.75
C VAL A 97 -6.88 -24.21 4.23
N PHE A 98 -6.09 -23.61 5.13
CA PHE A 98 -6.13 -23.88 6.57
C PHE A 98 -6.88 -22.81 7.38
N VAL A 99 -6.85 -21.55 6.92
CA VAL A 99 -7.47 -20.41 7.62
C VAL A 99 -8.85 -20.07 7.05
N HIS A 100 -9.10 -20.41 5.78
CA HIS A 100 -10.37 -20.15 5.08
C HIS A 100 -11.03 -21.42 4.53
N GLU A 101 -10.89 -22.54 5.25
CA GLU A 101 -11.50 -23.83 4.90
C GLU A 101 -13.01 -23.67 4.63
N GLY A 102 -13.45 -24.05 3.43
CA GLY A 102 -14.85 -24.00 2.99
C GLY A 102 -15.32 -22.70 2.33
N ILE A 103 -14.57 -21.60 2.43
CA ILE A 103 -14.91 -20.33 1.75
C ILE A 103 -14.13 -20.15 0.44
N PHE A 104 -12.85 -20.55 0.42
CA PHE A 104 -12.00 -20.42 -0.78
C PHE A 104 -11.51 -21.75 -1.32
N ARG A 105 -10.88 -22.60 -0.48
CA ARG A 105 -10.34 -23.91 -0.88
C ARG A 105 -10.54 -24.96 0.21
N SER A 106 -10.66 -26.23 -0.17
CA SER A 106 -10.58 -27.40 0.71
C SER A 106 -9.28 -28.15 0.45
N SER A 107 -8.63 -28.70 1.49
CA SER A 107 -7.35 -29.39 1.29
C SER A 107 -7.48 -30.60 0.36
N SER A 108 -6.83 -30.53 -0.80
CA SER A 108 -6.79 -31.63 -1.77
C SER A 108 -5.58 -32.55 -1.58
N GLY A 109 -4.61 -32.13 -0.75
CA GLY A 109 -3.33 -32.81 -0.54
C GLY A 109 -2.42 -32.81 -1.78
N ARG A 110 -2.76 -32.05 -2.82
CA ARG A 110 -2.02 -31.99 -4.08
C ARG A 110 -0.87 -31.00 -3.99
N ALA A 111 0.25 -31.34 -4.65
CA ALA A 111 1.32 -30.38 -4.89
C ALA A 111 0.83 -29.34 -5.92
N MET A 112 1.10 -28.07 -5.66
CA MET A 112 0.83 -26.96 -6.58
C MET A 112 2.17 -26.42 -7.10
N GLU A 113 2.25 -26.21 -8.40
CA GLU A 113 3.42 -25.56 -9.01
C GLU A 113 3.23 -24.04 -9.02
N ALA A 114 4.31 -23.31 -8.75
CA ALA A 114 4.32 -21.86 -8.83
C ALA A 114 5.59 -21.38 -9.55
N THR A 115 5.44 -20.38 -10.41
CA THR A 115 6.55 -19.69 -11.07
C THR A 115 6.83 -18.39 -10.36
N LEU A 116 8.06 -18.24 -9.86
CA LEU A 116 8.53 -17.01 -9.21
C LEU A 116 9.37 -16.18 -10.19
N SER A 117 9.00 -14.92 -10.40
CA SER A 117 9.77 -13.95 -11.19
C SER A 117 10.22 -12.80 -10.28
N CYS A 118 11.50 -12.80 -9.93
CA CYS A 118 12.13 -11.73 -9.19
C CYS A 118 12.67 -10.66 -10.15
N LYS A 119 12.10 -9.46 -10.08
CA LYS A 119 12.53 -8.26 -10.81
C LYS A 119 13.22 -7.31 -9.83
N ALA A 120 13.92 -6.30 -10.35
CA ALA A 120 14.69 -5.36 -9.52
C ALA A 120 13.85 -4.61 -8.47
N GLN A 121 12.55 -4.44 -8.71
CA GLN A 121 11.62 -3.71 -7.85
C GLN A 121 10.29 -4.44 -7.70
N SER A 122 10.23 -5.73 -7.99
CA SER A 122 9.00 -6.48 -7.81
C SER A 122 9.24 -7.97 -7.77
N ILE A 123 8.33 -8.68 -7.11
CA ILE A 123 8.25 -10.13 -7.16
C ILE A 123 6.87 -10.47 -7.69
N GLU A 124 6.83 -11.35 -8.69
CA GLU A 124 5.61 -11.88 -9.26
C GLU A 124 5.58 -13.39 -9.05
N VAL A 125 4.46 -13.88 -8.54
CA VAL A 125 4.22 -15.29 -8.31
C VAL A 125 2.98 -15.68 -9.10
N VAL A 126 3.15 -16.63 -10.02
CA VAL A 126 2.05 -17.21 -10.79
C VAL A 126 1.85 -18.63 -10.28
N TYR A 127 0.66 -18.90 -9.77
CA TYR A 127 0.28 -20.23 -9.31
C TYR A 127 -0.40 -20.98 -10.44
N HIS A 128 0.05 -22.20 -10.71
CA HIS A 128 -0.49 -23.07 -11.75
C HIS A 128 -1.32 -24.16 -11.06
N ASP A 129 -2.62 -23.91 -10.95
CA ASP A 129 -3.58 -24.92 -10.48
C ASP A 129 -4.45 -25.37 -11.65
N GLU A 130 -4.40 -26.67 -11.97
CA GLU A 130 -5.20 -27.26 -13.04
C GLU A 130 -6.66 -27.48 -12.63
N VAL A 131 -6.98 -27.40 -11.33
CA VAL A 131 -8.32 -27.67 -10.78
C VAL A 131 -8.68 -26.60 -9.74
N ASP A 132 -8.75 -25.34 -10.17
CA ASP A 132 -9.07 -24.24 -9.26
C ASP A 132 -10.61 -24.07 -9.14
N GLU A 133 -11.22 -24.87 -8.27
CA GLU A 133 -12.61 -24.69 -7.90
C GLU A 133 -12.74 -23.66 -6.75
N ILE A 134 -13.00 -22.39 -7.08
CA ILE A 134 -13.13 -21.33 -6.06
C ILE A 134 -14.56 -21.26 -5.51
N GLY A 135 -14.70 -21.57 -4.22
CA GLY A 135 -15.86 -21.24 -3.38
C GLY A 135 -17.15 -22.06 -3.62
N MET A 136 -18.12 -21.90 -2.73
CA MET A 136 -19.40 -22.65 -2.75
C MET A 136 -20.38 -22.24 -3.87
N MET A 137 -20.09 -21.20 -4.66
CA MET A 137 -21.05 -20.56 -5.56
C MET A 137 -20.46 -20.27 -6.96
N GLN A 138 -19.75 -21.24 -7.55
CA GLN A 138 -19.11 -21.07 -8.88
C GLN A 138 -20.04 -20.55 -9.98
N TRP A 139 -21.31 -20.94 -9.98
CA TRP A 139 -22.29 -20.46 -10.96
C TRP A 139 -22.49 -18.93 -10.93
N LEU A 140 -22.14 -18.27 -9.83
CA LEU A 140 -22.22 -16.82 -9.68
C LEU A 140 -20.88 -16.13 -9.97
N THR A 141 -19.75 -16.76 -9.59
CA THR A 141 -18.42 -16.15 -9.63
C THR A 141 -17.61 -16.49 -10.87
N ASN A 142 -17.85 -17.66 -11.49
CA ASN A 142 -17.25 -18.11 -12.76
C ASN A 142 -18.26 -18.94 -13.58
N PRO A 143 -19.37 -18.35 -14.05
CA PRO A 143 -20.44 -19.06 -14.76
C PRO A 143 -19.98 -19.75 -16.06
N ASP A 144 -18.96 -19.21 -16.71
CA ASP A 144 -18.43 -19.70 -17.99
C ASP A 144 -17.32 -20.75 -17.82
N ALA A 145 -16.96 -21.10 -16.58
CA ALA A 145 -15.91 -22.06 -16.23
C ALA A 145 -14.56 -21.78 -16.91
N GLU A 146 -14.21 -20.50 -17.05
CA GLU A 146 -12.95 -20.07 -17.63
C GLU A 146 -11.76 -20.50 -16.75
N PRO A 147 -10.59 -20.82 -17.33
CA PRO A 147 -9.40 -21.16 -16.57
C PRO A 147 -9.03 -20.03 -15.61
N LEU A 148 -8.92 -20.38 -14.33
CA LEU A 148 -8.56 -19.45 -13.28
C LEU A 148 -7.04 -19.28 -13.26
N VAL A 149 -6.60 -18.02 -13.36
CA VAL A 149 -5.18 -17.66 -13.26
C VAL A 149 -4.98 -16.84 -12.00
N HIS A 150 -4.25 -17.40 -11.04
CA HIS A 150 -3.86 -16.71 -9.82
C HIS A 150 -2.46 -16.12 -10.01
N THR A 151 -2.37 -14.79 -10.04
CA THR A 151 -1.09 -14.06 -10.01
C THR A 151 -1.06 -13.07 -8.86
N ASP A 152 -0.03 -13.18 -8.02
CA ASP A 152 0.27 -12.19 -7.00
C ASP A 152 1.50 -11.38 -7.41
N ARG A 153 1.42 -10.04 -7.29
CA ARG A 153 2.52 -9.13 -7.63
C ARG A 153 2.75 -8.16 -6.48
N PHE A 154 3.99 -8.14 -6.00
CA PHE A 154 4.48 -7.24 -4.97
C PHE A 154 5.50 -6.28 -5.58
N LEU A 155 5.46 -5.02 -5.15
CA LEU A 155 6.18 -3.88 -5.72
C LEU A 155 6.94 -3.13 -4.63
#